data_AF-A0AAV2VHS3-F1
#
_entry.id   AF-A0AAV2VHS3-F1
#
_cell.length_a   1.000
_cell.length_b   1.000
_cell.length_c   1.000
_cell.angle_alpha   90.00
_cell.angle_beta   90.00
_cell.angle_gamma   90.00
#
_symmetry.space_group_name_H-M   'P 1'
#
loop_
_entity.id
_entity.type
_entity.pdbx_description
1 polymer ?
#
loop_
_entity_poly.entity_id
_entity_poly.type
_entity_poly.pdbx_seq_one_letter_code
_entity_poly.pdbx_strand_id
1 'polypeptide(L)'
;MAQQPVKLEIKQLSSFVSPFLMNNRPVSCVVGENGTTIHYKESGRKTDYELVEPRTQGTEITLDVSRYSIDATLTSDELQYKAELQREREASIERQRQQDEQRRIQKERDAFEFNQSLNIPFRWAPDIKVVLSGLSANSAGNGINRRSVSHIRVLEPYQDGRFVRTRGDFLCGKDNSKYQGYSAPDESKKHTVKVTCKQCIKAAERFNKI
;
A
#
# COMPACT_ATOMS: atom_id res chain seq x y z
N MET A 1 -16.87 3.61 -12.32
CA MET A 1 -17.21 2.35 -11.65
C MET A 1 -17.48 1.37 -12.77
N ALA A 2 -16.63 0.35 -12.90
CA ALA A 2 -16.73 -0.62 -13.98
C ALA A 2 -18.13 -1.26 -14.00
N GLN A 3 -18.77 -1.27 -15.17
CA GLN A 3 -20.12 -1.81 -15.31
C GLN A 3 -20.07 -3.33 -15.43
N GLN A 4 -20.78 -4.03 -14.54
CA GLN A 4 -20.81 -5.49 -14.58
C GLN A 4 -21.44 -5.98 -15.90
N PRO A 5 -20.90 -7.06 -16.49
CA PRO A 5 -21.45 -7.64 -17.70
C PRO A 5 -22.88 -8.11 -17.44
N VAL A 6 -23.76 -7.89 -18.43
CA VAL A 6 -25.17 -8.27 -18.32
C VAL A 6 -25.28 -9.78 -18.48
N LYS A 7 -25.96 -10.42 -17.52
CA LYS A 7 -26.22 -11.85 -17.59
C LYS A 7 -27.29 -12.14 -18.64
N LEU A 8 -27.00 -13.08 -19.52
CA LEU A 8 -27.92 -13.65 -20.48
C LEU A 8 -28.73 -14.77 -19.81
N GLU A 9 -30.02 -14.82 -20.10
CA GLU A 9 -30.88 -15.90 -19.62
C GLU A 9 -30.60 -17.18 -20.41
N ILE A 10 -30.25 -18.24 -19.67
CA ILE A 10 -29.99 -19.57 -20.23
C ILE A 10 -30.91 -20.61 -19.61
N LYS A 11 -31.30 -21.57 -20.44
CA LYS A 11 -32.04 -22.77 -20.05
C LYS A 11 -31.09 -23.96 -20.05
N GLN A 12 -31.05 -24.66 -18.91
CA GLN A 12 -30.34 -25.92 -18.78
C GLN A 12 -31.20 -27.06 -19.34
N LEU A 13 -30.66 -27.83 -20.28
CA LEU A 13 -31.35 -28.95 -20.92
C LEU A 13 -31.20 -30.26 -20.15
N SER A 14 -30.11 -30.40 -19.39
CA SER A 14 -29.76 -31.59 -18.62
C SER A 14 -29.23 -31.17 -17.26
N SER A 15 -29.61 -31.90 -16.19
CA SER A 15 -29.05 -31.69 -14.84
C SER A 15 -27.55 -31.98 -14.75
N PHE A 16 -26.97 -32.61 -15.79
CA PHE A 16 -25.55 -32.84 -15.89
C PHE A 16 -24.80 -31.56 -16.23
N VAL A 17 -23.81 -31.20 -15.41
CA VAL A 17 -22.87 -30.11 -15.73
C VAL A 17 -21.60 -30.73 -16.26
N SER A 18 -21.27 -30.44 -17.51
CA SER A 18 -20.07 -30.93 -18.18
C SER A 18 -18.79 -30.69 -17.34
N PRO A 19 -17.94 -31.71 -17.14
CA PRO A 19 -16.65 -31.56 -16.48
C PRO A 19 -15.75 -30.52 -17.15
N PHE A 20 -15.87 -30.32 -18.46
CA PHE A 20 -15.13 -29.28 -19.20
C PHE A 20 -15.51 -27.88 -18.72
N LEU A 21 -16.80 -27.65 -18.48
CA LEU A 21 -17.31 -26.39 -17.93
C LEU A 21 -16.90 -26.21 -16.47
N MET A 22 -16.79 -27.31 -15.71
CA MET A 22 -16.36 -27.27 -14.30
C MET A 22 -14.86 -26.96 -14.15
N ASN A 23 -14.01 -27.52 -15.01
CA ASN A 23 -12.55 -27.47 -14.86
C ASN A 23 -11.89 -26.28 -15.57
N ASN A 24 -12.50 -25.73 -16.63
CA ASN A 24 -11.91 -24.67 -17.45
C ASN A 24 -12.68 -23.34 -17.32
N ARG A 25 -13.03 -22.94 -16.10
CA ARG A 25 -13.80 -21.71 -15.85
C ARG A 25 -12.92 -20.45 -15.96
N PRO A 26 -13.36 -19.39 -16.64
CA PRO A 26 -14.56 -19.32 -17.49
C PRO A 26 -14.32 -19.93 -18.89
N VAL A 27 -15.35 -20.53 -19.50
CA VAL A 27 -15.26 -21.18 -20.82
C VAL A 27 -15.82 -20.29 -21.92
N SER A 28 -15.05 -20.12 -23.01
CA SER A 28 -15.51 -19.43 -24.21
C SER A 28 -16.38 -20.32 -25.11
N CYS A 29 -17.55 -19.80 -25.47
CA CYS A 29 -18.56 -20.45 -26.30
C CYS A 29 -19.01 -19.53 -27.43
N VAL A 30 -19.69 -20.11 -28.42
CA VAL A 30 -20.27 -19.40 -29.56
C VAL A 30 -21.72 -19.84 -29.80
N VAL A 31 -22.54 -18.92 -30.29
CA VAL A 31 -23.93 -19.20 -30.68
C VAL A 31 -23.96 -19.96 -32.01
N GLY A 32 -24.66 -21.09 -32.04
CA GLY A 32 -24.83 -21.96 -33.20
C GLY A 32 -25.88 -21.47 -34.21
N GLU A 33 -26.12 -22.28 -35.23
CA GLU A 33 -26.94 -21.95 -36.41
C GLU A 33 -28.39 -21.55 -36.09
N ASN A 34 -28.97 -22.10 -35.01
CA ASN A 34 -30.34 -21.81 -34.62
C ASN A 34 -30.50 -20.54 -33.76
N GLY A 35 -29.40 -19.81 -33.49
CA GLY A 35 -29.39 -18.60 -32.67
C GLY A 35 -29.58 -18.83 -31.17
N THR A 36 -29.96 -20.03 -30.74
CA THR A 36 -30.19 -20.39 -29.33
C THR A 36 -29.22 -21.44 -28.80
N THR A 37 -28.66 -22.29 -29.68
CA THR A 37 -27.74 -23.35 -29.27
C THR A 37 -26.37 -22.78 -28.94
N ILE A 38 -25.76 -23.24 -27.85
CA ILE A 38 -24.43 -22.79 -27.43
C ILE A 38 -23.42 -23.92 -27.70
N HIS A 39 -22.32 -23.61 -28.38
CA HIS A 39 -21.23 -24.53 -28.71
C HIS A 39 -19.94 -24.09 -28.03
N TYR A 40 -19.14 -25.04 -27.53
CA TYR A 40 -17.80 -24.75 -27.03
C TYR A 40 -16.91 -24.26 -28.17
N LYS A 41 -16.23 -23.12 -27.99
CA LYS A 41 -15.40 -22.50 -29.04
C LYS A 41 -14.24 -23.40 -29.47
N GLU A 42 -13.59 -24.10 -28.52
CA GLU A 42 -12.42 -24.93 -28.78
C GLU A 42 -12.74 -26.28 -29.45
N SER A 43 -13.86 -26.90 -29.10
CA SER A 43 -14.20 -28.26 -29.56
C SER A 43 -15.34 -28.33 -30.57
N GLY A 44 -16.08 -27.23 -30.78
CA GLY A 44 -17.28 -27.17 -31.61
C GLY A 44 -18.48 -27.97 -31.06
N ARG A 45 -18.30 -28.70 -29.94
CA ARG A 45 -19.34 -29.54 -29.35
C ARG A 45 -20.46 -28.68 -28.77
N LYS A 46 -21.71 -29.15 -28.95
CA LYS A 46 -22.89 -28.53 -28.34
C LYS A 46 -22.79 -28.65 -26.81
N THR A 47 -23.16 -27.58 -26.11
CA THR A 47 -23.30 -27.58 -24.65
C THR A 47 -24.71 -28.03 -24.23
N ASP A 48 -24.90 -28.35 -22.96
CA ASP A 48 -26.22 -28.69 -22.38
C ASP A 48 -27.06 -27.44 -22.03
N TYR A 49 -26.70 -26.27 -22.60
CA TYR A 49 -27.35 -24.99 -22.33
C TYR A 49 -27.82 -24.34 -23.63
N GLU A 50 -28.97 -23.68 -23.56
CA GLU A 50 -29.54 -22.89 -24.66
C GLU A 50 -29.90 -21.50 -24.16
N LEU A 51 -29.76 -20.50 -25.04
CA LEU A 51 -30.23 -19.15 -24.76
C LEU A 51 -31.76 -19.12 -24.81
N VAL A 52 -32.36 -18.40 -23.85
CA VAL A 52 -33.81 -18.13 -23.87
C VAL A 52 -34.14 -17.14 -25.00
N GLU A 53 -33.32 -16.11 -25.16
CA GLU A 53 -33.43 -15.15 -26.25
C GLU A 53 -32.44 -15.49 -27.39
N PRO A 54 -32.91 -15.65 -28.63
CA PRO A 54 -32.04 -15.93 -29.75
C PRO A 54 -31.07 -14.76 -30.02
N ARG A 55 -29.83 -15.10 -30.36
CA ARG A 55 -28.77 -14.15 -30.71
C ARG A 55 -28.21 -14.48 -32.08
N THR A 56 -27.47 -13.53 -32.66
CA THR A 56 -26.84 -13.72 -33.96
C THR A 56 -25.85 -14.89 -33.91
N GLN A 57 -25.92 -15.77 -34.92
CA GLN A 57 -24.97 -16.87 -35.07
C GLN A 57 -23.52 -16.35 -35.03
N GLY A 58 -22.65 -17.08 -34.33
CA GLY A 58 -21.25 -16.71 -34.16
C GLY A 58 -20.98 -15.69 -33.05
N THR A 59 -22.00 -15.19 -32.35
CA THR A 59 -21.81 -14.34 -31.16
C THR A 59 -21.02 -15.08 -30.10
N GLU A 60 -19.98 -14.45 -29.55
CA GLU A 60 -19.14 -15.03 -28.50
C GLU A 60 -19.74 -14.81 -27.11
N ILE A 61 -19.88 -15.91 -26.36
CA ILE A 61 -20.46 -15.94 -25.03
C ILE A 61 -19.47 -16.61 -24.08
N THR A 62 -19.36 -16.08 -22.88
CA THR A 62 -18.59 -16.68 -21.80
C THR A 62 -19.56 -17.39 -20.86
N LEU A 63 -19.34 -18.68 -20.63
CA LEU A 63 -20.02 -19.44 -19.60
C LEU A 63 -19.11 -19.54 -18.38
N ASP A 64 -19.60 -19.06 -17.25
CA ASP A 64 -18.94 -19.24 -15.96
C ASP A 64 -19.87 -19.98 -15.00
N VAL A 65 -19.28 -20.80 -14.14
CA VAL A 65 -20.04 -21.56 -13.16
C VAL A 65 -19.83 -20.93 -11.80
N SER A 66 -20.89 -20.35 -11.28
CA SER A 66 -20.94 -19.80 -9.94
C SER A 66 -21.19 -20.90 -8.91
N ARG A 67 -21.29 -20.52 -7.62
CA ARG A 67 -21.61 -21.45 -6.54
C ARG A 67 -23.02 -22.04 -6.64
N TYR A 68 -23.95 -21.36 -7.30
CA TYR A 68 -25.37 -21.71 -7.30
C TYR A 68 -26.00 -21.71 -8.70
N SER A 69 -25.29 -21.26 -9.73
CA SER A 69 -25.80 -21.10 -11.08
C SER A 69 -24.70 -21.23 -12.11
N ILE A 70 -25.10 -21.34 -13.37
CA ILE A 70 -24.24 -21.11 -14.52
C ILE A 70 -24.66 -19.79 -15.11
N ASP A 71 -23.71 -18.89 -15.22
CA ASP A 71 -23.92 -17.54 -15.72
C ASP A 71 -23.38 -17.49 -17.16
N ALA A 72 -24.17 -16.91 -18.05
CA ALA A 72 -23.77 -16.63 -19.42
C ALA A 72 -23.65 -15.11 -19.58
N THR A 73 -22.54 -14.64 -20.14
CA THR A 73 -22.31 -13.22 -20.42
C THR A 73 -21.72 -13.07 -21.81
N LEU A 74 -21.90 -11.90 -22.44
CA LEU A 74 -21.21 -11.62 -23.69
C LEU A 74 -19.70 -11.50 -23.43
N THR A 75 -18.90 -12.18 -24.25
CA THR A 75 -17.43 -12.14 -24.09
C THR A 75 -16.88 -10.72 -24.27
N SER A 76 -17.50 -9.91 -25.13
CA SER A 76 -17.16 -8.50 -25.30
C SER A 76 -17.30 -7.71 -24.01
N ASP A 77 -18.39 -7.95 -23.26
CA ASP A 77 -18.73 -7.19 -22.06
C ASP A 77 -17.80 -7.57 -20.91
N GLU A 78 -17.46 -8.86 -20.79
CA GLU A 78 -16.44 -9.36 -19.85
C GLU A 78 -15.07 -8.72 -20.09
N LEU A 79 -14.66 -8.60 -21.36
CA LEU A 79 -13.39 -7.98 -21.73
C LEU A 79 -13.39 -6.49 -21.40
N GLN A 80 -14.47 -5.78 -21.71
CA GLN A 80 -14.63 -4.36 -21.38
C GLN A 80 -14.59 -4.15 -19.86
N TYR A 81 -15.35 -4.94 -19.11
CA TYR A 81 -15.39 -4.89 -17.66
C TYR A 81 -14.01 -5.11 -17.03
N LYS A 82 -13.27 -6.13 -17.48
CA LYS A 82 -11.89 -6.40 -16.99
C LYS A 82 -10.94 -5.25 -17.31
N ALA A 83 -11.03 -4.69 -18.52
CA ALA A 83 -10.20 -3.55 -18.92
C ALA A 83 -10.50 -2.30 -18.08
N GLU A 84 -11.78 -2.01 -17.79
CA GLU A 84 -12.19 -0.91 -16.92
C GLU A 84 -11.71 -1.10 -15.48
N LEU A 85 -11.91 -2.30 -14.92
CA LEU A 85 -11.40 -2.63 -13.58
C LEU A 85 -9.88 -2.47 -13.47
N GLN A 86 -9.15 -2.88 -14.51
CA GLN A 86 -7.70 -2.72 -14.55
C GLN A 86 -7.31 -1.24 -14.55
N ARG A 87 -7.95 -0.42 -15.38
CA ARG A 87 -7.72 1.04 -15.40
C ARG A 87 -8.06 1.68 -14.06
N GLU A 88 -9.16 1.29 -13.41
CA GLU A 88 -9.55 1.81 -12.10
C GLU A 88 -8.53 1.43 -11.01
N ARG A 89 -8.03 0.19 -11.03
CA ARG A 89 -6.97 -0.28 -10.12
C ARG A 89 -5.68 0.48 -10.34
N GLU A 90 -5.22 0.60 -11.59
CA GLU A 90 -4.03 1.37 -11.95
C GLU A 90 -4.15 2.83 -11.50
N ALA A 91 -5.29 3.48 -11.77
CA ALA A 91 -5.57 4.83 -11.32
C ALA A 91 -5.65 4.95 -9.79
N SER A 92 -6.08 3.91 -9.07
CA SER A 92 -6.10 3.90 -7.60
C SER A 92 -4.70 3.76 -7.01
N ILE A 93 -3.87 2.88 -7.59
CA ILE A 93 -2.47 2.68 -7.20
C ILE A 93 -1.67 3.95 -7.47
N GLU A 94 -1.86 4.57 -8.63
CA GLU A 94 -1.18 5.81 -8.98
C GLU A 94 -1.60 6.96 -8.06
N ARG A 95 -2.90 7.12 -7.77
CA ARG A 95 -3.37 8.09 -6.77
C ARG A 95 -2.76 7.83 -5.39
N GLN A 96 -2.67 6.58 -4.96
CA GLN A 96 -2.06 6.22 -3.68
C GLN A 96 -0.57 6.58 -3.67
N ARG A 97 0.17 6.24 -4.73
CA ARG A 97 1.59 6.61 -4.87
C ARG A 97 1.79 8.12 -4.82
N GLN A 98 0.97 8.88 -5.53
CA GLN A 98 1.02 10.36 -5.51
C GLN A 98 0.72 10.92 -4.13
N GLN A 99 -0.28 10.37 -3.43
CA GLN A 99 -0.59 10.79 -2.06
C GLN A 99 0.53 10.46 -1.08
N ASP A 100 1.13 9.28 -1.19
CA ASP A 100 2.23 8.87 -0.31
C ASP A 100 3.51 9.68 -0.59
N GLU A 101 3.78 10.02 -1.85
CA GLU A 101 4.85 10.93 -2.26
C GLU A 101 4.63 12.35 -1.69
N GLN A 102 3.43 12.91 -1.88
CA GLN A 102 3.09 14.22 -1.31
C GLN A 102 3.21 14.23 0.21
N ARG A 103 2.76 13.16 0.89
CA ARG A 103 2.93 13.00 2.34
C ARG A 103 4.39 12.92 2.75
N ARG A 104 5.24 12.25 1.96
CA ARG A 104 6.69 12.18 2.22
C ARG A 104 7.32 13.55 2.10
N ILE A 105 7.09 14.24 0.97
CA ILE A 105 7.59 15.60 0.71
C ILE A 105 7.13 16.56 1.80
N GLN A 106 5.85 16.51 2.20
CA GLN A 106 5.33 17.37 3.26
C GLN A 106 6.02 17.08 4.60
N LYS A 107 6.20 15.81 4.98
CA LYS A 107 6.90 15.44 6.21
C LYS A 107 8.36 15.90 6.20
N GLU A 108 9.05 15.79 5.07
CA GLU A 108 10.42 16.26 4.90
C GLU A 108 10.50 17.79 5.01
N ARG A 109 9.59 18.52 4.35
CA ARG A 109 9.50 19.98 4.49
C ARG A 109 9.22 20.38 5.94
N ASP A 110 8.25 19.76 6.59
CA ASP A 110 7.91 20.04 7.99
C ASP A 110 9.10 19.73 8.94
N ALA A 111 9.84 18.66 8.65
CA ALA A 111 11.05 18.31 9.40
C ALA A 111 12.16 19.33 9.18
N PHE A 112 12.40 19.72 7.93
CA PHE A 112 13.36 20.74 7.54
C PHE A 112 13.08 22.07 8.25
N GLU A 113 11.88 22.63 8.07
CA GLU A 113 11.51 23.94 8.61
C GLU A 113 11.57 23.94 10.15
N PHE A 114 11.05 22.90 10.79
CA PHE A 114 11.11 22.78 12.23
C PHE A 114 12.54 22.68 12.74
N ASN A 115 13.35 21.78 12.17
CA ASN A 115 14.71 21.56 12.63
C ASN A 115 15.61 22.79 12.40
N GLN A 116 15.39 23.55 11.33
CA GLN A 116 16.07 24.83 11.09
C GLN A 116 15.73 25.87 12.17
N SER A 117 14.47 25.94 12.61
CA SER A 117 14.04 26.90 13.65
C SER A 117 14.61 26.67 15.06
N LEU A 118 15.36 25.58 15.28
CA LEU A 118 16.00 25.30 16.57
C LEU A 118 17.30 26.09 16.79
N ASN A 119 17.88 26.70 15.74
CA ASN A 119 19.08 27.57 15.79
C ASN A 119 20.25 27.04 16.62
N ILE A 120 20.50 25.73 16.60
CA ILE A 120 21.53 25.09 17.41
C ILE A 120 22.92 25.38 16.81
N PRO A 121 23.87 25.96 17.58
CA PRO A 121 25.12 26.53 17.04
C PRO A 121 26.26 25.50 16.83
N PHE A 122 25.97 24.20 16.84
CA PHE A 122 26.97 23.13 16.71
C PHE A 122 26.40 21.99 15.87
N ARG A 123 27.25 21.07 15.39
CA ARG A 123 26.79 19.94 14.58
C ARG A 123 25.97 18.94 15.41
N TRP A 124 24.79 18.59 14.90
CA TRP A 124 23.85 17.66 15.54
C TRP A 124 23.12 16.80 14.50
N ALA A 125 22.36 15.79 14.90
CA ALA A 125 21.44 15.06 14.01
C ALA A 125 20.23 14.53 14.79
N PRO A 126 19.05 14.37 14.17
CA PRO A 126 17.93 13.68 14.79
C PRO A 126 18.24 12.19 14.94
N ASP A 127 18.03 11.66 16.14
CA ASP A 127 18.26 10.23 16.42
C ASP A 127 17.33 9.72 17.53
N ILE A 128 17.13 8.40 17.59
CA ILE A 128 16.28 7.75 18.58
C ILE A 128 17.14 7.25 19.74
N LYS A 129 16.78 7.65 20.96
CA LYS A 129 17.37 7.09 22.18
C LYS A 129 16.76 5.71 22.43
N VAL A 130 17.57 4.66 22.28
CA VAL A 130 17.13 3.27 22.50
C VAL A 130 16.80 3.06 23.98
N VAL A 131 15.62 2.49 24.26
CA VAL A 131 15.18 2.11 25.61
C VAL A 131 15.02 0.58 25.67
N LEU A 132 15.76 -0.07 26.57
CA LEU A 132 15.85 -1.54 26.67
C LEU A 132 14.55 -2.27 27.05
N SER A 133 13.51 -1.57 27.50
CA SER A 133 12.32 -2.21 28.07
C SER A 133 11.15 -2.40 27.08
N GLY A 134 11.35 -2.12 25.79
CA GLY A 134 10.27 -2.08 24.79
C GLY A 134 9.97 -3.39 24.03
N LEU A 135 10.81 -4.41 24.16
CA LEU A 135 10.63 -5.70 23.50
C LEU A 135 9.74 -6.62 24.36
N SER A 136 8.46 -6.26 24.49
CA SER A 136 7.44 -7.19 24.97
C SER A 136 7.10 -8.22 23.88
N ALA A 137 6.46 -9.34 24.25
CA ALA A 137 6.12 -10.44 23.32
C ALA A 137 5.32 -10.03 22.06
N ASN A 138 4.73 -8.83 22.05
CA ASN A 138 3.97 -8.27 20.92
C ASN A 138 4.72 -7.14 20.17
N SER A 139 6.03 -6.98 20.40
CA SER A 139 6.85 -5.95 19.74
C SER A 139 7.34 -6.44 18.39
N ALA A 140 7.29 -5.57 17.36
CA ALA A 140 7.73 -5.87 16.00
C ALA A 140 9.26 -6.06 15.85
N GLY A 141 10.01 -6.19 16.95
CA GLY A 141 11.45 -6.46 16.97
C GLY A 141 12.34 -5.33 16.44
N ASN A 142 11.77 -4.21 15.98
CA ASN A 142 12.50 -3.11 15.35
C ASN A 142 12.91 -1.98 16.32
N GLY A 143 12.65 -2.13 17.62
CA GLY A 143 13.06 -1.18 18.66
C GLY A 143 12.36 0.18 18.65
N ILE A 144 11.35 0.39 17.79
CA ILE A 144 10.62 1.65 17.63
C ILE A 144 9.12 1.40 17.87
N ASN A 145 8.49 2.19 18.73
CA ASN A 145 7.04 2.15 18.93
C ASN A 145 6.41 3.53 18.65
N ARG A 146 5.07 3.63 18.68
CA ARG A 146 4.34 4.90 18.46
C ARG A 146 4.72 6.02 19.47
N ARG A 147 5.32 5.66 20.60
CA ARG A 147 5.80 6.59 21.64
C ARG A 147 7.29 6.93 21.50
N SER A 148 8.01 6.31 20.56
CA SER A 148 9.38 6.67 20.25
C SER A 148 9.43 8.10 19.77
N VAL A 149 10.27 8.90 20.41
CA VAL A 149 10.49 10.31 20.05
C VAL A 149 11.87 10.46 19.43
N SER A 150 11.99 11.41 18.50
CA SER A 150 13.26 11.79 17.90
C SER A 150 13.93 12.84 18.78
N HIS A 151 15.17 12.58 19.15
CA HIS A 151 16.03 13.43 19.97
C HIS A 151 17.09 14.12 19.12
N ILE A 152 17.77 15.11 19.69
CA ILE A 152 18.92 15.76 19.07
C ILE A 152 20.17 15.07 19.60
N ARG A 153 20.90 14.35 18.75
CA ARG A 153 22.22 13.80 19.06
C ARG A 153 23.31 14.82 18.70
N VAL A 154 24.23 15.02 19.62
CA VAL A 154 25.34 15.95 19.52
C VAL A 154 26.47 15.30 18.72
N LEU A 155 26.89 15.91 17.61
CA LEU A 155 28.00 15.40 16.76
C LEU A 155 29.32 16.13 17.03
N GLU A 156 29.22 17.31 17.62
CA GLU A 156 30.33 18.18 17.97
C GLU A 156 30.19 18.57 19.45
N PRO A 157 31.22 18.38 20.29
CA PRO A 157 31.15 18.77 21.70
C PRO A 157 30.88 20.27 21.82
N TYR A 158 30.03 20.63 22.78
CA TYR A 158 29.62 22.01 23.00
C TYR A 158 29.62 22.34 24.49
N GLN A 159 30.13 23.53 24.81
CA GLN A 159 30.18 24.07 26.15
C GLN A 159 29.78 25.53 26.14
N ASP A 160 28.76 25.85 26.95
CA ASP A 160 28.32 27.21 27.24
C ASP A 160 28.04 27.33 28.74
N GLY A 161 28.97 27.95 29.47
CA GLY A 161 28.96 28.04 30.93
C GLY A 161 28.85 26.66 31.60
N ARG A 162 27.73 26.41 32.29
CA ARG A 162 27.43 25.12 32.96
C ARG A 162 26.80 24.09 32.03
N PHE A 163 26.42 24.47 30.81
CA PHE A 163 25.85 23.55 29.83
C PHE A 163 26.97 22.88 29.05
N VAL A 164 27.19 21.59 29.33
CA VAL A 164 28.23 20.80 28.67
C VAL A 164 27.60 19.58 28.02
N ARG A 165 27.91 19.35 26.74
CA ARG A 165 27.54 18.14 26.00
C ARG A 165 28.74 17.60 25.24
N THR A 166 28.96 16.29 25.38
CA THR A 166 30.00 15.59 24.63
C THR A 166 29.44 15.01 23.34
N ARG A 167 30.32 14.74 22.38
CA ARG A 167 29.92 14.05 21.15
C ARG A 167 29.29 12.70 21.48
N GLY A 168 28.13 12.43 20.89
CA GLY A 168 27.33 11.24 21.13
C GLY A 168 26.25 11.43 22.19
N ASP A 169 26.31 12.46 23.04
CA ASP A 169 25.23 12.75 23.98
C ASP A 169 23.96 13.21 23.24
N PHE A 170 22.82 13.15 23.95
CA PHE A 170 21.62 13.82 23.51
C PHE A 170 21.52 15.21 24.14
N LEU A 171 20.86 16.16 23.46
CA LEU A 171 20.66 17.50 23.99
C LEU A 171 19.90 17.47 25.34
N CYS A 172 18.89 16.60 25.45
CA CYS A 172 18.13 16.38 26.67
C CYS A 172 18.92 15.73 27.82
N GLY A 173 20.11 15.17 27.58
CA GLY A 173 20.93 14.57 28.62
C GLY A 173 21.92 13.53 28.09
N LYS A 174 22.81 13.05 28.98
CA LYS A 174 23.82 12.06 28.63
C LYS A 174 23.20 10.78 28.08
N ASP A 175 23.88 10.19 27.10
CA ASP A 175 23.54 8.87 26.63
C ASP A 175 24.16 7.81 27.55
N ASN A 176 23.37 7.31 28.50
CA ASN A 176 23.80 6.25 29.42
C ASN A 176 23.61 4.85 28.83
N SER A 177 23.15 4.74 27.58
CA SER A 177 22.99 3.44 26.96
C SER A 177 24.38 2.87 26.62
N LYS A 178 24.65 1.62 27.04
CA LYS A 178 25.85 0.87 26.61
C LYS A 178 25.77 0.45 25.13
N TYR A 179 24.66 0.79 24.46
CA TYR A 179 24.32 0.37 23.12
C TYR A 179 24.43 1.59 22.23
N GLN A 180 25.59 1.80 21.62
CA GLN A 180 25.71 2.74 20.51
C GLN A 180 24.69 2.31 19.46
N GLY A 181 23.75 3.21 19.15
CA GLY A 181 22.62 2.93 18.27
C GLY A 181 23.05 2.30 16.95
N TYR A 182 22.16 1.49 16.38
CA TYR A 182 22.30 0.69 15.15
C TYR A 182 22.68 1.47 13.87
N SER A 183 23.01 2.76 13.95
CA SER A 183 23.44 3.55 12.81
C SER A 183 24.35 4.68 13.27
N ALA A 184 25.45 4.91 12.55
CA ALA A 184 26.21 6.13 12.69
C ALA A 184 25.25 7.32 12.49
N PRO A 185 25.30 8.35 13.36
CA PRO A 185 24.44 9.50 13.19
C PRO A 185 24.79 10.19 11.87
N ASP A 186 23.77 10.34 11.03
CA ASP A 186 23.87 10.92 9.72
C ASP A 186 23.23 12.32 9.74
N GLU A 187 24.04 13.33 9.46
CA GLU A 187 23.61 14.72 9.43
C GLU A 187 22.56 14.98 8.34
N SER A 188 22.52 14.16 7.28
CA SER A 188 21.50 14.23 6.23
C SER A 188 20.07 14.03 6.77
N LYS A 189 19.94 13.29 7.89
CA LYS A 189 18.64 13.02 8.51
C LYS A 189 17.99 14.26 9.13
N LYS A 190 18.72 15.37 9.28
CA LYS A 190 18.14 16.67 9.71
C LYS A 190 16.97 17.10 8.83
N HIS A 191 16.94 16.70 7.56
CA HIS A 191 15.91 17.12 6.62
C HIS A 191 14.76 16.11 6.52
N THR A 192 14.93 14.90 7.03
CA THR A 192 13.95 13.81 6.87
C THR A 192 13.21 13.46 8.17
N VAL A 193 13.82 13.73 9.34
CA VAL A 193 13.23 13.38 10.63
C VAL A 193 13.08 14.61 11.51
N LYS A 194 11.82 14.99 11.77
CA LYS A 194 11.47 16.06 12.71
C LYS A 194 11.83 15.65 14.15
N VAL A 195 12.49 16.52 14.89
CA VAL A 195 12.73 16.33 16.34
C VAL A 195 11.40 16.43 17.10
N THR A 196 11.11 15.46 17.96
CA THR A 196 9.82 15.41 18.71
C THR A 196 10.01 15.31 20.22
N CYS A 197 11.23 15.15 20.71
CA CYS A 197 11.51 15.14 22.14
C CYS A 197 11.31 16.53 22.76
N LYS A 198 10.29 16.68 23.62
CA LYS A 198 9.97 17.94 24.32
C LYS A 198 11.15 18.53 25.11
N GLN A 199 11.98 17.67 25.71
CA GLN A 199 13.15 18.13 26.48
C GLN A 199 14.26 18.66 25.57
N CYS A 200 14.47 18.05 24.41
CA CYS A 200 15.41 18.58 23.41
C CYS A 200 14.93 19.93 22.89
N ILE A 201 13.64 20.05 22.55
CA ILE A 201 13.05 21.31 22.07
C ILE A 201 13.22 22.42 23.12
N LYS A 202 12.85 22.16 24.38
CA LYS A 202 13.04 23.11 25.49
C LYS A 202 14.51 23.49 25.73
N ALA A 203 15.44 22.55 25.52
CA ALA A 203 16.86 22.85 25.63
C ALA A 203 17.35 23.70 24.45
N ALA A 204 16.82 23.49 23.24
CA ALA A 204 17.16 24.25 22.04
C ALA A 204 16.65 25.69 22.07
N GLU A 205 15.52 25.97 22.75
CA GLU A 205 15.01 27.34 22.96
C GLU A 205 16.05 28.30 23.57
N ARG A 206 17.07 27.77 24.25
CA ARG A 206 18.19 28.57 24.78
C ARG A 206 18.97 29.29 23.68
N PHE A 207 19.04 28.71 22.49
CA PHE A 207 19.78 29.25 21.35
C PHE A 207 18.95 30.20 20.49
N ASN A 208 17.61 30.18 20.64
CA ASN A 208 16.70 31.10 19.94
C ASN A 208 16.72 32.54 20.51
N LYS A 209 17.46 32.78 21.59
CA LYS A 209 17.58 34.09 22.25
C LYS A 209 18.84 34.86 21.85
N ILE A 210 19.50 34.44 20.77
CA ILE A 210 20.64 35.15 20.18
C ILE A 210 20.12 36.08 19.09
#